data_AF-A0A0C3FXM2-F1
#
_entry.id   AF-A0A0C3FXM2-F1
#
_cell.length_a   1.000
_cell.length_b   1.000
_cell.length_c   1.000
_cell.angle_alpha   90.00
_cell.angle_beta   90.00
_cell.angle_gamma   90.00
#
_symmetry.space_group_name_H-M   'P 1'
#
loop_
_entity.id
_entity.type
_entity.pdbx_description
1 polymer ?
#
loop_
_entity_poly.entity_id
_entity_poly.type
_entity_poly.pdbx_seq_one_letter_code
_entity_poly.pdbx_strand_id
1 'polypeptide(L)'
;MSSTIVVPQGLSYTSAAVLSTAFVLVWQTRVVSKARSRAGIKYPQAYAENAAVEASREALIFNCAQRAHQNTLETLPIVLITTLITAVKYPLPAAAACAIWGFSRVFYTLGYITGEPKKRSRGFFGYIGIIGLAVGSIYTAGSLLMDGI
;
A
#
# COMPACT_ATOMS: atom_id res chain seq x y z
N MET A 1 38.37 -9.05 -10.03
CA MET A 1 37.52 -10.26 -10.03
C MET A 1 36.12 -9.84 -10.46
N SER A 2 35.58 -10.43 -11.53
CA SER A 2 34.21 -10.13 -11.97
C SER A 2 33.28 -11.19 -11.38
N SER A 3 32.26 -10.76 -10.65
CA SER A 3 31.22 -11.64 -10.11
C SER A 3 30.02 -11.56 -11.04
N THR A 4 29.58 -12.71 -11.56
CA THR A 4 28.37 -12.79 -12.39
C THR A 4 27.15 -12.92 -11.48
N ILE A 5 26.23 -11.96 -11.53
CA ILE A 5 24.95 -12.03 -10.83
C ILE A 5 23.92 -12.63 -11.80
N VAL A 6 23.46 -13.83 -11.48
CA VAL A 6 22.34 -14.45 -12.20
C VAL A 6 21.04 -13.96 -11.57
N VAL A 7 20.24 -13.24 -12.35
CA VAL A 7 18.96 -12.69 -11.88
C VAL A 7 17.90 -13.80 -11.93
N PRO A 8 17.14 -14.04 -10.83
CA PRO A 8 16.07 -15.02 -10.82
C PRO A 8 14.99 -14.72 -11.86
N GLN A 9 14.49 -15.77 -12.52
CA GLN A 9 13.36 -15.65 -13.43
C GLN A 9 12.15 -15.08 -12.67
N GLY A 10 11.65 -13.93 -13.13
CA GLY A 10 10.50 -13.24 -12.54
C GLY A 10 10.81 -12.00 -11.71
N LEU A 11 12.09 -11.63 -11.53
CA LEU A 11 12.44 -10.35 -10.89
C LEU A 11 11.77 -9.16 -11.59
N SER A 12 11.61 -9.21 -12.92
CA SER A 12 10.89 -8.18 -13.69
C SER A 12 9.46 -7.96 -13.19
N TYR A 13 8.74 -9.03 -12.84
CA TYR A 13 7.41 -8.94 -12.26
C TYR A 13 7.44 -8.35 -10.85
N THR A 14 8.42 -8.74 -10.03
CA THR A 14 8.60 -8.16 -8.69
C THR A 14 8.89 -6.67 -8.77
N SER A 15 9.79 -6.24 -9.66
CA SER A 15 10.12 -4.83 -9.88
C SER A 15 8.89 -4.04 -10.35
N ALA A 16 8.12 -4.59 -11.30
CA ALA A 16 6.88 -3.96 -11.75
C ALA A 16 5.84 -3.85 -10.64
N ALA A 17 5.66 -4.90 -9.83
CA ALA A 17 4.73 -4.92 -8.71
C ALA A 17 5.13 -3.88 -7.64
N VAL A 18 6.40 -3.83 -7.25
CA VAL A 18 6.92 -2.83 -6.31
C VAL A 18 6.73 -1.42 -6.87
N LEU A 19 7.08 -1.18 -8.12
CA LEU A 19 6.91 0.13 -8.76
C LEU A 19 5.44 0.56 -8.82
N SER A 20 4.51 -0.39 -9.03
CA SER A 20 3.07 -0.11 -9.05
C SER A 20 2.57 0.53 -7.75
N THR A 21 3.20 0.21 -6.61
CA THR A 21 2.83 0.79 -5.31
C THR A 21 3.12 2.30 -5.24
N ALA A 22 4.16 2.77 -5.93
CA ALA A 22 4.46 4.20 -6.03
C ALA A 22 3.37 4.94 -6.80
N PHE A 23 2.85 4.35 -7.89
CA PHE A 23 1.73 4.93 -8.63
C PHE A 23 0.45 4.99 -7.79
N VAL A 24 0.19 3.98 -6.96
CA VAL A 24 -0.93 4.02 -5.99
C VAL A 24 -0.76 5.18 -5.00
N LEU A 25 0.44 5.40 -4.46
CA LEU A 25 0.70 6.53 -3.56
C LEU A 25 0.48 7.88 -4.25
N VAL A 26 1.05 8.06 -5.46
CA VAL A 26 0.88 9.30 -6.23
C VAL A 26 -0.59 9.57 -6.50
N TRP A 27 -1.35 8.55 -6.88
CA TRP A 27 -2.79 8.67 -7.07
C TRP A 27 -3.51 9.08 -5.78
N GLN A 28 -3.21 8.45 -4.65
CA GLN A 28 -3.82 8.83 -3.36
C GLN A 28 -3.46 10.25 -2.93
N THR A 29 -2.23 10.72 -3.17
CA THR A 29 -1.86 12.12 -2.93
C THR A 29 -2.77 13.06 -3.73
N ARG A 30 -3.03 12.77 -5.02
CA ARG A 30 -3.94 13.57 -5.84
C ARG A 30 -5.38 13.53 -5.30
N VAL A 31 -5.85 12.38 -4.84
CA VAL A 31 -7.17 12.23 -4.21
C VAL A 31 -7.30 13.11 -2.96
N VAL A 32 -6.29 13.09 -2.08
CA VAL A 32 -6.24 13.94 -0.88
C VAL A 32 -6.23 15.42 -1.26
N SER A 33 -5.39 15.84 -2.20
CA SER A 33 -5.31 17.24 -2.65
C SER A 33 -6.65 17.74 -3.22
N LYS A 34 -7.33 16.90 -4.01
CA LYS A 34 -8.65 17.24 -4.57
C LYS A 34 -9.72 17.35 -3.48
N ALA A 35 -9.75 16.41 -2.53
CA ALA A 35 -10.69 16.45 -1.41
C ALA A 35 -10.43 17.66 -0.51
N ARG A 36 -9.15 17.99 -0.24
CA ARG A 36 -8.77 19.19 0.52
C ARG A 36 -9.31 20.46 -0.12
N SER A 37 -9.10 20.62 -1.43
CA SER A 37 -9.56 21.81 -2.15
C SER A 37 -11.08 21.98 -2.06
N ARG A 38 -11.85 20.88 -2.15
CA ARG A 38 -13.31 20.89 -2.00
C ARG A 38 -13.76 21.22 -0.57
N ALA A 39 -13.04 20.73 0.42
CA ALA A 39 -13.33 20.99 1.83
C ALA A 39 -12.89 22.39 2.29
N GLY A 40 -12.14 23.15 1.48
CA GLY A 40 -11.65 24.48 1.84
C GLY A 40 -10.59 24.50 2.95
N ILE A 41 -9.98 23.35 3.28
CA ILE A 41 -9.02 23.23 4.38
C ILE A 41 -7.63 23.75 3.95
N LYS A 42 -7.23 24.88 4.51
CA LYS A 42 -5.93 25.52 4.21
C LYS A 42 -4.76 24.74 4.79
N TYR A 43 -3.60 24.85 4.16
CA TYR A 43 -2.33 24.39 4.73
C TYR A 43 -1.91 25.31 5.89
N PRO A 44 -1.20 24.82 6.93
CA PRO A 44 -0.60 23.48 7.09
C PRO A 44 -1.53 22.45 7.76
N GLN A 45 -2.80 22.75 7.97
CA GLN A 45 -3.72 21.88 8.71
C GLN A 45 -3.84 20.50 8.04
N ALA A 46 -3.58 19.44 8.80
CA ALA A 46 -3.50 18.08 8.29
C ALA A 46 -4.87 17.41 8.12
N TYR A 47 -5.81 17.72 9.01
CA TYR A 47 -7.17 17.17 9.08
C TYR A 47 -8.19 18.28 9.35
N ALA A 48 -9.40 18.16 8.83
CA ALA A 48 -10.52 19.01 9.22
C ALA A 48 -10.92 18.72 10.68
N GLU A 49 -11.25 19.78 11.42
CA GLU A 49 -11.75 19.67 12.80
C GLU A 49 -13.15 19.08 12.84
N ASN A 50 -13.55 18.54 14.00
CA ASN A 50 -14.85 17.90 14.17
C ASN A 50 -16.02 18.83 13.79
N ALA A 51 -15.96 20.10 14.18
CA ALA A 51 -16.98 21.08 13.80
C ALA A 51 -17.11 21.24 12.28
N ALA A 52 -16.00 21.23 11.55
CA ALA A 52 -16.00 21.31 10.09
C ALA A 52 -16.52 20.02 9.44
N VAL A 53 -16.21 18.87 10.03
CA VAL A 53 -16.69 17.54 9.58
C VAL A 53 -18.20 17.39 9.76
N GLU A 54 -18.74 17.88 10.88
CA GLU A 54 -20.18 17.90 11.18
C GLU A 54 -20.92 18.88 10.25
N ALA A 55 -20.32 20.03 9.97
CA ALA A 55 -20.91 21.05 9.10
C ALA A 55 -20.81 20.73 7.60
N SER A 56 -19.83 19.92 7.17
CA SER A 56 -19.58 19.66 5.75
C SER A 56 -19.18 18.22 5.45
N ARG A 57 -19.96 17.59 4.56
CA ARG A 57 -19.62 16.28 4.00
C ARG A 57 -18.27 16.27 3.29
N GLU A 58 -17.88 17.36 2.64
CA GLU A 58 -16.58 17.44 1.95
C GLU A 58 -15.41 17.40 2.94
N ALA A 59 -15.57 18.01 4.12
CA ALA A 59 -14.57 17.92 5.19
C ALA A 59 -14.44 16.49 5.73
N LEU A 60 -15.56 15.76 5.86
CA LEU A 60 -15.53 14.33 6.19
C LEU A 60 -14.80 13.51 5.11
N ILE A 61 -15.10 13.75 3.83
CA ILE A 61 -14.45 13.07 2.70
C ILE A 61 -12.96 13.38 2.68
N PHE A 62 -12.54 14.61 2.97
CA PHE A 62 -11.13 14.97 3.12
C PHE A 62 -10.45 14.18 4.23
N ASN A 63 -11.03 14.11 5.44
CA ASN A 63 -10.48 13.31 6.52
C ASN A 63 -10.41 11.81 6.17
N CYS A 64 -11.42 11.30 5.48
CA CYS A 64 -11.45 9.92 4.97
C CYS A 64 -10.33 9.65 3.95
N ALA A 65 -10.15 10.54 2.97
CA ALA A 65 -9.08 10.45 1.98
C ALA A 65 -7.69 10.48 2.66
N GLN A 66 -7.50 11.39 3.61
CA GLN A 66 -6.26 11.55 4.35
C GLN A 66 -5.93 10.29 5.16
N ARG A 67 -6.93 9.72 5.89
CA ARG A 67 -6.73 8.47 6.62
C ARG A 67 -6.39 7.30 5.71
N ALA A 68 -7.05 7.20 4.54
CA ALA A 68 -6.77 6.14 3.58
C ALA A 68 -5.33 6.20 3.04
N HIS A 69 -4.84 7.41 2.73
CA HIS A 69 -3.46 7.62 2.30
C HIS A 69 -2.47 7.30 3.42
N GLN A 70 -2.67 7.84 4.63
CA GLN A 70 -1.79 7.56 5.78
C GLN A 70 -1.73 6.07 6.11
N ASN A 71 -2.86 5.36 6.09
CA ASN A 71 -2.87 3.92 6.34
C ASN A 71 -2.06 3.15 5.28
N THR A 72 -2.04 3.63 4.05
CA THR A 72 -1.21 3.05 2.98
C THR A 72 0.27 3.31 3.26
N LEU A 73 0.63 4.53 3.67
CA LEU A 73 2.00 4.89 4.04
C LEU A 73 2.51 4.12 5.27
N GLU A 74 1.66 3.87 6.27
CA GLU A 74 1.98 3.06 7.46
C GLU A 74 2.30 1.60 7.07
N THR A 75 1.58 1.06 6.07
CA THR A 75 1.66 -0.36 5.69
C THR A 75 2.71 -0.63 4.60
N LEU A 76 2.95 0.35 3.73
CA LEU A 76 3.81 0.18 2.55
C LEU A 76 5.24 -0.30 2.90
N PRO A 77 5.95 0.24 3.91
CA PRO A 77 7.28 -0.23 4.25
C PRO A 77 7.31 -1.73 4.59
N ILE A 78 6.31 -2.21 5.33
CA ILE A 78 6.17 -3.63 5.68
C ILE A 78 5.99 -4.46 4.40
N VAL A 79 5.12 -4.02 3.49
CA VAL A 79 4.86 -4.72 2.21
C VAL A 79 6.10 -4.73 1.33
N LEU A 80 6.83 -3.63 1.22
CA LEU A 80 8.06 -3.55 0.42
C LEU A 80 9.13 -4.50 0.97
N ILE A 81 9.40 -4.45 2.28
CA ILE A 81 10.41 -5.32 2.92
C ILE A 81 10.05 -6.79 2.73
N THR A 82 8.82 -7.18 3.05
CA THR A 82 8.38 -8.57 2.94
C THR A 82 8.34 -9.06 1.49
N THR A 83 7.98 -8.20 0.52
CA THR A 83 8.04 -8.52 -0.92
C THR A 83 9.48 -8.77 -1.35
N LEU A 84 10.41 -7.88 -1.01
CA LEU A 84 11.81 -8.00 -1.41
C LEU A 84 12.47 -9.25 -0.81
N ILE A 85 12.23 -9.54 0.47
CA ILE A 85 12.73 -10.75 1.13
C ILE A 85 12.15 -12.00 0.47
N THR A 86 10.82 -12.06 0.28
CA THR A 86 10.17 -13.22 -0.35
C THR A 86 10.69 -13.45 -1.77
N ALA A 87 10.94 -12.38 -2.53
CA ALA A 87 11.37 -12.44 -3.92
C ALA A 87 12.76 -13.02 -4.12
N VAL A 88 13.60 -13.10 -3.06
CA VAL A 88 14.92 -13.74 -3.12
C VAL A 88 14.80 -15.20 -3.53
N LYS A 89 13.83 -15.94 -2.98
CA LYS A 89 13.56 -17.34 -3.35
C LYS A 89 12.32 -17.50 -4.25
N TYR A 90 11.33 -16.63 -4.10
CA TYR A 90 10.01 -16.78 -4.74
C TYR A 90 9.54 -15.46 -5.41
N PRO A 91 10.18 -15.04 -6.52
CA PRO A 91 9.90 -13.75 -7.17
C PRO A 91 8.47 -13.64 -7.71
N LEU A 92 7.91 -14.69 -8.33
CA LEU A 92 6.55 -14.67 -8.87
C LEU A 92 5.48 -14.57 -7.75
N PRO A 93 5.48 -15.44 -6.72
CA PRO A 93 4.55 -15.30 -5.60
C PRO A 93 4.65 -13.95 -4.88
N ALA A 94 5.87 -13.43 -4.69
CA ALA A 94 6.09 -12.10 -4.10
C ALA A 94 5.44 -11.00 -4.95
N ALA A 95 5.65 -11.03 -6.26
CA ALA A 95 5.06 -10.06 -7.19
C ALA A 95 3.52 -10.11 -7.17
N ALA A 96 2.94 -11.32 -7.21
CA ALA A 96 1.49 -11.50 -7.18
C ALA A 96 0.87 -10.99 -5.87
N ALA A 97 1.46 -11.32 -4.72
CA ALA A 97 0.96 -10.88 -3.42
C ALA A 97 1.08 -9.36 -3.23
N CYS A 98 2.18 -8.76 -3.69
CA CYS A 98 2.37 -7.31 -3.71
C CYS A 98 1.32 -6.62 -4.61
N ALA A 99 1.06 -7.16 -5.81
CA ALA A 99 0.06 -6.63 -6.72
C ALA A 99 -1.38 -6.75 -6.16
N ILE A 100 -1.72 -7.88 -5.53
CA ILE A 100 -3.01 -8.06 -4.84
C ILE A 100 -3.20 -6.98 -3.78
N TRP A 101 -2.18 -6.74 -2.96
CA TRP A 101 -2.23 -5.69 -1.94
C TRP A 101 -2.37 -4.30 -2.56
N GLY A 102 -1.54 -3.95 -3.56
CA GLY A 102 -1.60 -2.66 -4.24
C GLY A 102 -2.97 -2.39 -4.87
N PHE A 103 -3.55 -3.39 -5.52
CA PHE A 103 -4.89 -3.32 -6.09
C PHE A 103 -5.97 -3.15 -5.01
N SER A 104 -5.83 -3.84 -3.88
CA SER A 104 -6.76 -3.67 -2.75
C SER A 104 -6.77 -2.25 -2.19
N ARG A 105 -5.62 -1.54 -2.22
CA ARG A 105 -5.54 -0.15 -1.78
C ARG A 105 -6.36 0.80 -2.65
N VAL A 106 -6.55 0.47 -3.93
CA VAL A 106 -7.46 1.22 -4.82
C VAL A 106 -8.88 1.12 -4.30
N PHE A 107 -9.39 -0.10 -4.07
CA PHE A 107 -10.75 -0.31 -3.53
C PHE A 107 -10.94 0.23 -2.12
N TYR A 108 -9.91 0.11 -1.27
CA TYR A 108 -9.91 0.66 0.08
C TYR A 108 -10.10 2.18 0.05
N THR A 109 -9.34 2.87 -0.81
CA THR A 109 -9.41 4.33 -0.95
C THR A 109 -10.73 4.76 -1.57
N LEU A 110 -11.18 4.08 -2.65
CA LEU A 110 -12.49 4.33 -3.27
C LEU A 110 -13.64 4.12 -2.28
N GLY A 111 -13.52 3.17 -1.35
CA GLY A 111 -14.44 2.97 -0.25
C GLY A 111 -14.45 4.12 0.75
N TYR A 112 -13.27 4.59 1.18
CA TYR A 112 -13.16 5.71 2.13
C TYR A 112 -13.73 7.02 1.56
N ILE A 113 -13.44 7.34 0.30
CA ILE A 113 -13.84 8.62 -0.31
C ILE A 113 -15.34 8.70 -0.65
N THR A 114 -16.14 7.67 -0.34
CA THR A 114 -17.60 7.81 -0.37
C THR A 114 -18.12 8.63 0.81
N GLY A 115 -17.28 8.94 1.81
CA GLY A 115 -17.69 9.60 3.05
C GLY A 115 -18.29 8.64 4.09
N GLU A 116 -18.19 7.33 3.88
CA GLU A 116 -18.64 6.31 4.82
C GLU A 116 -17.47 5.40 5.19
N PRO A 117 -16.82 5.61 6.35
CA PRO A 117 -15.60 4.88 6.73
C PRO A 117 -15.74 3.35 6.71
N LYS A 118 -16.96 2.82 6.93
CA LYS A 118 -17.24 1.38 6.88
C LYS A 118 -17.00 0.77 5.48
N LYS A 119 -17.17 1.54 4.40
CA LYS A 119 -16.95 1.07 3.02
C LYS A 119 -15.49 0.79 2.68
N ARG A 120 -14.54 1.09 3.58
CA ARG A 120 -13.13 0.65 3.47
C ARG A 120 -12.95 -0.86 3.35
N SER A 121 -13.92 -1.65 3.83
CA SER A 121 -13.93 -3.11 3.73
C SER A 121 -13.87 -3.64 2.30
N ARG A 122 -14.19 -2.80 1.30
CA ARG A 122 -14.01 -3.14 -0.13
C ARG A 122 -12.57 -3.55 -0.48
N GLY A 123 -11.57 -3.08 0.27
CA GLY A 123 -10.17 -3.46 0.07
C GLY A 123 -9.68 -4.63 0.94
N PHE A 124 -10.57 -5.33 1.66
CA PHE A 124 -10.19 -6.34 2.65
C PHE A 124 -9.44 -7.55 2.04
N PHE A 125 -9.68 -7.85 0.77
CA PHE A 125 -8.95 -8.92 0.08
C PHE A 125 -7.43 -8.71 0.03
N GLY A 126 -6.93 -7.49 0.27
CA GLY A 126 -5.49 -7.22 0.38
C GLY A 126 -4.81 -7.90 1.57
N TYR A 127 -5.55 -8.32 2.59
CA TYR A 127 -4.99 -9.11 3.69
C TYR A 127 -4.42 -10.45 3.21
N ILE A 128 -4.96 -11.02 2.13
CA ILE A 128 -4.40 -12.24 1.51
C ILE A 128 -2.97 -11.97 1.04
N GLY A 129 -2.74 -10.82 0.39
CA GLY A 129 -1.40 -10.40 -0.04
C GLY A 129 -0.45 -10.18 1.15
N ILE A 130 -0.90 -9.50 2.20
CA ILE A 130 -0.08 -9.26 3.40
C ILE A 130 0.30 -10.57 4.10
N ILE A 131 -0.66 -11.49 4.30
CA ILE A 131 -0.40 -12.76 4.97
C ILE A 131 0.55 -13.61 4.12
N GLY A 132 0.34 -13.67 2.80
CA GLY A 132 1.22 -14.38 1.89
C GLY A 132 2.65 -13.85 1.93
N LEU A 133 2.82 -12.53 1.93
CA LEU A 133 4.13 -11.89 2.05
C LEU A 133 4.77 -12.10 3.44
N ALA A 134 4.00 -12.04 4.52
CA ALA A 134 4.50 -12.30 5.87
C ALA A 134 5.04 -13.73 5.97
N VAL A 135 4.25 -14.74 5.58
CA VAL A 135 4.66 -16.14 5.60
C VAL A 135 5.84 -16.38 4.66
N GLY A 136 5.78 -15.86 3.44
CA GLY A 136 6.85 -15.99 2.45
C GLY A 136 8.17 -15.39 2.92
N SER A 137 8.13 -14.23 3.57
CA SER A 137 9.33 -13.55 4.07
C SER A 137 9.95 -14.27 5.26
N ILE A 138 9.13 -14.74 6.22
CA ILE A 138 9.59 -15.54 7.36
C ILE A 138 10.24 -16.83 6.88
N TYR A 139 9.58 -17.57 5.97
CA TYR A 139 10.12 -18.80 5.44
C TYR A 139 11.43 -18.56 4.68
N THR A 140 11.47 -17.52 3.84
CA THR A 140 12.66 -17.21 3.05
C THR A 140 13.83 -16.84 3.97
N ALA A 141 13.62 -15.93 4.93
CA ALA A 141 14.64 -15.55 5.90
C ALA A 141 15.13 -16.75 6.74
N GLY A 142 14.20 -17.57 7.25
CA GLY A 142 14.56 -18.77 8.01
C GLY A 142 15.36 -19.78 7.17
N SER A 143 15.01 -19.95 5.90
CA SER A 143 15.74 -20.84 5.01
C SER A 143 17.15 -20.33 4.70
N LEU A 144 17.34 -19.03 4.49
CA LEU A 144 18.67 -18.44 4.28
C LEU A 144 19.56 -18.64 5.51
N LEU A 145 19.00 -18.41 6.71
CA LEU A 145 19.69 -18.67 7.97
C LEU A 145 20.11 -20.14 8.13
N MET A 146 19.26 -21.09 7.74
CA MET A 146 19.58 -22.53 7.77
C MET A 146 20.64 -22.90 6.71
N ASP A 147 20.62 -22.24 5.57
CA ASP A 147 21.57 -22.44 4.47
C ASP A 147 22.95 -21.79 4.76
N GLY A 148 23.05 -20.98 5.82
CA GLY A 148 24.31 -20.34 6.25
C GLY A 148 24.75 -19.16 5.37
N ILE A 149 23.79 -18.52 4.68
CA ILE A 149 23.98 -17.38 3.78
C ILE A 149 23.17 -16.15 4.21
#